data_AF-A0A526PKY6-F1
#
_entry.id   AF-A0A526PKY6-F1
#
_cell.length_a   1.000
_cell.length_b   1.000
_cell.length_c   1.000
_cell.angle_alpha   90.00
_cell.angle_beta   90.00
_cell.angle_gamma   90.00
#
_symmetry.space_group_name_H-M   'P 1'
#
loop_
_entity.id
_entity.type
_entity.pdbx_description
1 polymer ?
#
loop_
_entity_poly.entity_id
_entity_poly.type
_entity_poly.pdbx_seq_one_letter_code
_entity_poly.pdbx_strand_id
1 'polypeptide(L)'
;IYAFRQSSSSFAARLGAAQSFLTRPAVTKAGTAVRVQVNIANPSDVDGIDISTCDGVGLMRTEFLFGKALPDEETQYHAYCKVLE
;
A
#
# COMPACT_ATOMS: atom_id res chain seq x y z
N ILE A 1 -27.77 -12.72 12.02
CA ILE A 1 -28.18 -11.54 11.21
C ILE A 1 -27.98 -10.22 11.96
N TYR A 2 -28.51 -10.05 13.18
CA TYR A 2 -28.36 -8.80 13.95
C TYR A 2 -26.89 -8.45 14.27
N ALA A 3 -26.12 -9.40 14.82
CA ALA A 3 -24.70 -9.18 15.12
C ALA A 3 -23.87 -8.80 13.89
N PHE A 4 -24.14 -9.43 12.73
CA PHE A 4 -23.48 -9.08 11.47
C PHE A 4 -23.78 -7.64 11.03
N ARG A 5 -25.04 -7.21 11.10
CA ARG A 5 -25.45 -5.83 10.77
C ARG A 5 -24.78 -4.81 11.70
N GLN A 6 -24.71 -5.12 12.99
CA GLN A 6 -24.03 -4.27 13.97
C GLN A 6 -22.52 -4.17 13.68
N SER A 7 -21.85 -5.29 13.40
CA SER A 7 -20.43 -5.31 13.02
C SER A 7 -20.18 -4.52 11.73
N SER A 8 -21.02 -4.69 10.72
CA SER A 8 -20.94 -3.97 9.44
C SER A 8 -21.11 -2.46 9.63
N SER A 9 -22.10 -2.02 10.41
CA SER A 9 -22.29 -0.60 10.73
C SER A 9 -21.10 -0.02 11.49
N SER A 10 -20.52 -0.77 12.44
CA SER A 10 -19.34 -0.34 13.19
C SER A 10 -18.12 -0.19 12.29
N PHE A 11 -17.97 -1.07 11.30
CA PHE A 11 -16.89 -1.02 10.31
C PHE A 11 -17.04 0.21 9.42
N ALA A 12 -18.24 0.48 8.90
CA ALA A 12 -18.50 1.67 8.09
C ALA A 12 -18.18 2.98 8.85
N ALA A 13 -18.56 3.07 10.12
CA ALA A 13 -18.24 4.22 10.96
C ALA A 13 -16.73 4.40 11.16
N ARG A 14 -15.99 3.31 11.42
CA ARG A 14 -14.52 3.35 11.52
C ARG A 14 -13.86 3.76 10.21
N LEU A 15 -14.40 3.30 9.08
CA LEU A 15 -13.87 3.62 7.75
C LEU A 15 -14.02 5.12 7.44
N GLY A 16 -15.18 5.71 7.75
CA GLY A 16 -15.40 7.16 7.63
C GLY A 16 -14.45 7.98 8.52
N ALA A 17 -14.23 7.55 9.76
CA ALA A 17 -13.24 8.19 10.64
C ALA A 17 -11.82 8.09 10.08
N ALA A 18 -11.43 6.92 9.55
CA ALA A 18 -10.10 6.66 8.99
C ALA A 18 -9.79 7.52 7.75
N GLN A 19 -10.80 7.80 6.90
CA GLN A 19 -10.62 8.65 5.72
C GLN A 19 -10.04 10.04 6.06
N SER A 20 -10.40 10.60 7.22
CA SER A 20 -9.86 11.90 7.67
C SER A 20 -8.36 11.90 7.98
N PHE A 21 -7.72 10.73 8.03
CA PHE A 21 -6.30 10.56 8.33
C PHE A 21 -5.44 10.28 7.11
N LEU A 22 -6.02 10.01 5.94
CA LEU A 22 -5.27 9.55 4.76
C LEU A 22 -4.13 10.49 4.38
N THR A 23 -4.37 11.81 4.37
CA THR A 23 -3.38 12.82 3.97
C THR A 23 -2.69 13.50 5.15
N ARG A 24 -2.92 13.02 6.39
CA ARG A 24 -2.34 13.60 7.59
C ARG A 24 -0.98 12.97 7.89
N PRO A 25 -0.01 13.75 8.42
CA PRO A 25 1.26 13.17 8.86
C PRO A 25 1.06 12.06 9.89
N ALA A 26 1.75 10.95 9.70
CA ALA A 26 1.77 9.85 10.66
C ALA A 26 2.72 10.19 11.82
N VAL A 27 2.13 10.51 12.98
CA VAL A 27 2.88 10.93 14.17
C VAL A 27 2.30 10.25 15.41
N THR A 28 3.16 9.75 16.29
CA THR A 28 2.74 9.21 17.59
C THR A 28 2.21 10.32 18.51
N LYS A 29 1.51 9.96 19.59
CA LYS A 29 1.06 10.95 20.59
C LYS A 29 2.22 11.76 21.22
N ALA A 30 3.44 11.21 21.20
CA ALA A 30 4.64 11.86 21.72
C ALA A 30 5.38 12.72 20.67
N GLY A 31 4.84 12.85 19.46
CA GLY A 31 5.44 13.68 18.39
C GLY A 31 6.46 12.96 17.51
N THR A 32 6.66 11.64 17.68
CA THR A 32 7.57 10.88 16.82
C THR A 32 6.95 10.63 15.46
N ALA A 33 7.59 11.11 14.39
CA ALA A 33 7.17 10.81 13.01
C ALA A 33 7.40 9.34 12.68
N VAL A 34 6.47 8.74 11.93
CA VAL A 34 6.53 7.34 11.48
C VAL A 34 6.26 7.31 9.99
N ARG A 35 6.99 6.47 9.24
CA ARG A 35 6.72 6.30 7.80
C ARG A 35 5.68 5.23 7.57
N VAL A 36 4.63 5.56 6.83
CA VAL A 36 3.59 4.66 6.35
C VAL A 36 3.88 4.32 4.91
N GLN A 37 4.45 3.14 4.69
CA GLN A 37 4.83 2.67 3.36
C GLN A 37 3.96 1.49 2.95
N VAL A 38 3.72 1.36 1.64
CA VAL A 38 2.92 0.27 1.08
C VAL A 38 3.80 -0.92 0.67
N ASN A 39 3.18 -2.10 0.65
CA ASN A 39 3.76 -3.29 0.08
C ASN A 39 3.11 -3.54 -1.29
N ILE A 40 3.93 -3.68 -2.33
CA ILE A 40 3.48 -3.99 -3.70
C ILE A 40 3.97 -5.37 -4.14
N ALA A 41 3.30 -5.95 -5.12
CA ALA A 41 3.63 -7.27 -5.69
C ALA A 41 3.83 -7.22 -7.20
N ASN A 42 3.11 -6.34 -7.90
CA ASN A 42 3.32 -6.06 -9.31
C ASN A 42 3.86 -4.63 -9.47
N PRO A 43 4.75 -4.38 -10.45
CA PRO A 43 5.19 -3.03 -10.75
C PRO A 43 4.03 -2.06 -11.01
N SER A 44 2.95 -2.51 -11.64
CA SER A 44 1.75 -1.71 -11.91
C SER A 44 0.90 -1.35 -10.69
N ASP A 45 1.16 -1.93 -9.52
CA ASP A 45 0.40 -1.60 -8.31
C ASP A 45 0.57 -0.11 -7.94
N VAL A 46 1.72 0.48 -8.29
CA VAL A 46 2.02 1.92 -8.06
C VAL A 46 1.05 2.84 -8.80
N ASP A 47 0.51 2.42 -9.95
CA ASP A 47 -0.42 3.22 -10.76
C ASP A 47 -1.75 3.47 -10.03
N GLY A 48 -2.10 2.61 -9.06
CA GLY A 48 -3.34 2.69 -8.28
C GLY A 48 -3.17 3.33 -6.89
N ILE A 49 -1.95 3.70 -6.52
CA ILE A 49 -1.65 4.23 -5.18
C ILE A 49 -1.69 5.76 -5.22
N ASP A 50 -2.54 6.36 -4.39
CA ASP A 50 -2.52 7.81 -4.18
C ASP A 50 -1.30 8.19 -3.32
N ILE A 51 -0.31 8.82 -3.95
CA ILE A 51 0.94 9.25 -3.32
C ILE A 51 0.74 10.22 -2.15
N SER A 52 -0.41 10.90 -2.07
CA SER A 52 -0.72 11.78 -0.94
C SER A 52 -1.07 11.01 0.34
N THR A 53 -1.25 9.70 0.25
CA THR A 53 -1.73 8.83 1.34
C THR A 53 -0.68 7.90 1.92
N CYS A 54 0.55 7.93 1.39
CA CYS A 54 1.65 7.10 1.86
C CYS A 54 3.00 7.79 1.66
N ASP A 55 4.02 7.32 2.38
CA ASP A 55 5.40 7.81 2.31
C ASP A 55 6.27 7.03 1.31
N GLY A 56 5.65 6.18 0.49
CA GLY A 56 6.31 5.39 -0.57
C GLY A 56 6.14 3.87 -0.44
N VAL A 57 6.95 3.14 -1.20
CA VAL A 57 6.97 1.67 -1.21
C VAL A 57 8.03 1.15 -0.25
N GLY A 58 7.62 0.38 0.76
CA GLY A 58 8.52 -0.20 1.77
C GLY A 58 8.97 -1.61 1.42
N LEU A 59 8.20 -2.29 0.57
CA LEU A 59 8.48 -3.64 0.10
C LEU A 59 7.88 -3.84 -1.29
N MET A 60 8.70 -4.22 -2.26
CA MET A 60 8.26 -4.84 -3.50
C MET A 60 8.52 -6.34 -3.41
N ARG A 61 7.47 -7.15 -3.52
CA ARG A 61 7.57 -8.60 -3.57
C ARG A 61 7.97 -9.05 -4.96
N THR A 62 9.23 -9.37 -5.15
CA THR A 62 9.80 -9.72 -6.46
C THR A 62 9.50 -11.14 -6.88
N GLU A 63 9.03 -12.00 -5.97
CA GLU A 63 8.78 -13.42 -6.24
C GLU A 63 7.76 -13.64 -7.36
N PHE A 64 6.87 -12.67 -7.60
CA PHE A 64 5.90 -12.73 -8.70
C PHE A 64 6.51 -12.45 -10.08
N LEU A 65 7.72 -11.88 -10.16
CA LEU A 65 8.49 -11.82 -11.40
C LEU A 65 9.00 -13.21 -11.81
N PHE A 66 9.17 -14.11 -10.84
CA PHE A 66 9.61 -15.49 -11.04
C PHE A 66 8.41 -16.39 -11.32
N GLY A 67 7.86 -16.25 -12.53
CA GLY A 67 6.75 -17.08 -13.03
C GLY A 67 7.20 -18.50 -13.42
N LYS A 68 6.69 -19.01 -14.54
CA LYS A 68 7.10 -20.34 -15.06
C LYS A 68 8.53 -20.36 -15.61
N ALA A 69 9.02 -19.22 -16.06
CA ALA A 69 10.39 -19.03 -16.54
C ALA A 69 11.11 -18.03 -15.63
N LEU A 70 12.43 -18.17 -15.52
CA LEU A 70 13.26 -17.20 -14.84
C LEU A 70 13.27 -15.90 -15.67
N PRO A 71 12.94 -14.74 -15.08
CA PRO A 71 13.06 -13.47 -15.78
C PRO A 71 14.54 -13.17 -16.02
N ASP A 72 14.86 -12.68 -17.22
CA ASP A 72 16.20 -12.16 -17.49
C ASP A 72 16.44 -10.83 -16.77
N GLU A 73 17.68 -10.34 -16.86
CA GLU A 73 18.08 -9.09 -16.22
C GLU A 73 17.31 -7.89 -16.78
N GLU A 74 17.07 -7.83 -18.09
CA GLU A 74 16.36 -6.73 -18.75
C GLU A 74 14.90 -6.63 -18.28
N THR A 75 14.23 -7.77 -18.15
CA THR A 75 12.87 -7.85 -17.59
C THR A 75 12.83 -7.35 -16.15
N GLN A 76 13.80 -7.76 -15.32
CA GLN A 76 13.89 -7.32 -13.93
C GLN A 76 14.17 -5.81 -13.86
N TYR A 77 15.09 -5.31 -14.68
CA TYR A 77 15.43 -3.89 -14.77
C TYR A 77 14.18 -3.05 -15.07
N HIS A 78 13.43 -3.40 -16.11
CA HIS A 78 12.20 -2.68 -16.46
C HIS A 78 11.14 -2.74 -15.35
N ALA A 79 11.00 -3.88 -14.68
CA ALA A 79 10.09 -4.01 -13.54
C ALA A 79 10.46 -3.07 -12.39
N TYR A 80 11.74 -2.92 -12.07
CA TYR A 80 12.19 -2.00 -11.02
C TYR A 80 12.10 -0.54 -11.45
N CYS A 81 12.48 -0.20 -12.69
CA CYS A 81 12.33 1.15 -13.22
C CYS A 81 10.87 1.62 -13.17
N LYS A 82 9.92 0.76 -13.56
CA LYS A 82 8.49 1.08 -13.51
C LYS A 82 7.97 1.43 -12.09
N VAL A 83 8.62 0.94 -11.04
CA VAL A 83 8.24 1.27 -9.65
C VAL A 83 8.85 2.60 -9.19
N LEU A 84 9.98 2.99 -9.77
CA LEU A 84 10.71 4.21 -9.42
C LEU A 84 10.26 5.45 -10.22
N GLU A 85 9.71 5.22 -11.42
CA GLU A 85 9.12 6.25 -12.30
C GLU A 85 7.74 6.72 -11.82
#